data_AF-A0A8J1INA6-F1
#
_entry.id   AF-A0A8J1INA6-F1
#
_cell.length_a   1.000
_cell.length_b   1.000
_cell.length_c   1.000
_cell.angle_alpha   90.00
_cell.angle_beta   90.00
_cell.angle_gamma   90.00
#
_symmetry.space_group_name_H-M   'P 1'
#
loop_
_entity.id
_entity.type
_entity.pdbx_description
1 polymer ?
#
loop_
_entity_poly.entity_id
_entity_poly.type
_entity_poly.pdbx_seq_one_letter_code
_entity_poly.pdbx_strand_id
1 'polypeptide(L)'
;MRNSSTAKNKDNMTHGFQSQPSFNEIRRLQVPIFEKQGHPVLSNTTSDYHYKLTKPKNEIDELIAKHNEELHAYENQIAKIQIKDGEAVQQNLKYESMGAGKQYRVARIEGEEQKANSVQIQTQFKAQVDELQQKMFSVENIFRTAQLHWLEKQKTFQNDLQNRENIIQNCLKEQKTLISETHSLKYQLQKEKIHVQEMQQKLLEMETICCNNLVTLKHQNSELDYSDQKEEKLQTELEDANRRIKSLEDNIEAEKAAHLESKMNSEVIKLQIHNIERSLEVEKASLVQTVSDLDVIRNQFIKVEAAYNSEKKKAEEFAQKLKQSEHDFCTLGNQLKSDLEQENRMIAKLTAKQNYIEDSSVTMEQELAMKAQPNLEASKKDLGDLHTKCTDQEYQIAVLKMDLKNAQNGWQNEKLKVLECDTEIQKLARAYQNDTEEKFTFLHSLYQRLVAGCGLAKHPQSLLDKFSWMELYTFLEENVDLLISDLNQANEKVSSLEGLCKTKSEVMKDLQKSYEESLKKLSEEIKAQELYWLKHRRDMEEHYTKLLQKVQAKAKKFQSIAEKSQEKNRKSSDNS
;
A
#
# COMPACT_ATOMS: atom_id res chain seq x y z
N MET A 1 -6.98 28.84 -37.86
CA MET A 1 -6.11 29.77 -38.63
C MET A 1 -5.05 28.89 -39.31
N ARG A 2 -4.80 28.99 -40.63
CA ARG A 2 -3.96 30.00 -41.33
C ARG A 2 -2.58 30.19 -40.66
N ASN A 3 -1.44 30.12 -41.36
CA ASN A 3 -1.19 29.83 -42.79
C ASN A 3 0.31 29.50 -43.09
N SER A 4 0.59 28.82 -44.22
CA SER A 4 1.80 28.89 -45.12
C SER A 4 3.22 29.14 -44.55
N SER A 5 4.26 28.34 -44.90
CA SER A 5 5.16 28.53 -46.09
C SER A 5 6.46 27.70 -45.89
N THR A 6 7.41 27.41 -46.81
CA THR A 6 7.60 27.36 -48.30
C THR A 6 8.96 26.62 -48.54
N ALA A 7 9.08 25.53 -49.31
CA ALA A 7 9.21 25.41 -50.79
C ALA A 7 10.68 25.39 -51.35
N LYS A 8 10.88 24.70 -52.50
CA LYS A 8 12.14 24.45 -53.27
C LYS A 8 13.06 23.35 -52.67
N ASN A 9 13.78 22.51 -53.45
CA ASN A 9 13.87 22.35 -54.91
C ASN A 9 14.39 20.92 -55.30
N LYS A 10 13.98 20.42 -56.48
CA LYS A 10 14.76 19.74 -57.57
C LYS A 10 15.89 18.71 -57.28
N ASP A 11 16.21 17.73 -58.14
CA ASP A 11 15.91 17.50 -59.58
C ASP A 11 15.79 15.98 -59.94
N ASN A 12 15.16 15.69 -61.10
CA ASN A 12 15.39 14.64 -62.14
C ASN A 12 16.12 13.30 -61.80
N MET A 13 15.79 12.14 -62.40
CA MET A 13 15.29 11.85 -63.77
C MET A 13 14.30 10.67 -63.85
N THR A 14 13.59 10.55 -64.98
CA THR A 14 12.70 9.43 -65.33
C THR A 14 13.06 8.80 -66.67
N HIS A 15 12.77 7.50 -66.79
CA HIS A 15 12.58 6.69 -68.01
C HIS A 15 13.54 6.80 -69.21
N GLY A 16 14.04 5.63 -69.63
CA GLY A 16 13.93 5.23 -71.03
C GLY A 16 15.24 4.89 -71.76
N PHE A 17 15.55 3.59 -71.85
CA PHE A 17 16.24 3.05 -73.02
C PHE A 17 15.62 1.70 -73.40
N GLN A 18 15.37 1.51 -74.68
CA GLN A 18 14.92 0.25 -75.25
C GLN A 18 16.13 -0.66 -75.50
N SER A 19 15.94 -1.96 -75.34
CA SER A 19 16.89 -2.97 -75.83
C SER A 19 16.13 -4.04 -76.64
N GLN A 20 16.27 -3.95 -77.95
CA GLN A 20 15.93 -4.97 -78.94
C GLN A 20 17.23 -5.31 -79.71
N PRO A 21 17.39 -6.51 -80.32
CA PRO A 21 16.43 -7.05 -81.28
C PRO A 21 16.01 -8.50 -81.04
N SER A 22 15.20 -9.02 -81.95
CA SER A 22 14.58 -10.34 -81.93
C SER A 22 14.84 -11.12 -83.22
N PHE A 23 15.09 -12.42 -83.09
CA PHE A 23 14.84 -13.50 -84.07
C PHE A 23 15.56 -13.54 -85.45
N ASN A 24 15.94 -14.79 -85.79
CA ASN A 24 15.88 -15.47 -87.10
C ASN A 24 17.01 -15.45 -88.15
N GLU A 25 16.97 -16.56 -88.91
CA GLU A 25 17.66 -16.94 -90.17
C GLU A 25 19.20 -17.03 -90.15
N ILE A 26 19.88 -18.06 -90.67
CA ILE A 26 19.59 -19.04 -91.75
C ILE A 26 19.35 -18.42 -93.14
N ARG A 27 20.42 -18.03 -93.85
CA ARG A 27 20.63 -18.47 -95.26
C ARG A 27 22.04 -18.19 -95.81
N ARG A 28 22.61 -19.25 -96.40
CA ARG A 28 23.63 -19.29 -97.47
C ARG A 28 24.25 -17.95 -97.93
N LEU A 29 25.56 -17.81 -97.78
CA LEU A 29 26.40 -17.23 -98.85
C LEU A 29 27.03 -18.38 -99.63
N GLN A 30 26.55 -18.57 -100.86
CA GLN A 30 27.07 -19.50 -101.86
C GLN A 30 27.07 -18.76 -103.20
N VAL A 31 27.93 -19.16 -104.15
CA VAL A 31 28.24 -18.47 -105.43
C VAL A 31 29.21 -17.30 -105.23
N PRO A 32 30.43 -17.42 -105.78
CA PRO A 32 30.76 -16.65 -106.99
C PRO A 32 31.25 -17.53 -108.16
N ILE A 33 30.35 -17.74 -109.13
CA ILE A 33 30.59 -18.24 -110.50
C ILE A 33 29.42 -17.67 -111.33
N PHE A 34 29.54 -17.14 -112.54
CA PHE A 34 30.64 -16.98 -113.50
C PHE A 34 31.11 -15.49 -113.52
N GLU A 35 32.01 -14.98 -114.36
CA GLU A 35 32.42 -15.39 -115.70
C GLU A 35 33.77 -14.78 -116.10
N LYS A 36 34.64 -15.54 -116.78
CA LYS A 36 35.76 -14.94 -117.51
C LYS A 36 36.15 -15.69 -118.78
N GLN A 37 35.60 -15.18 -119.89
CA GLN A 37 36.26 -14.99 -121.19
C GLN A 37 36.93 -16.20 -121.87
N GLY A 38 36.38 -16.55 -123.02
CA GLY A 38 37.21 -16.57 -124.23
C GLY A 38 37.73 -17.92 -124.69
N HIS A 39 36.88 -18.64 -125.42
CA HIS A 39 37.34 -19.57 -126.46
C HIS A 39 37.46 -18.79 -127.79
N PRO A 40 38.66 -18.41 -128.26
CA PRO A 40 38.87 -18.10 -129.67
C PRO A 40 39.19 -19.42 -130.39
N VAL A 41 38.32 -19.85 -131.31
CA VAL A 41 38.64 -20.92 -132.26
C VAL A 41 39.06 -20.28 -133.57
N LEU A 42 40.31 -20.53 -133.99
CA LEU A 42 40.68 -20.74 -135.39
C LEU A 42 42.14 -21.23 -135.49
N SER A 43 42.35 -22.31 -136.25
CA SER A 43 43.46 -22.59 -137.19
C SER A 43 44.85 -21.99 -136.93
N ASN A 44 45.99 -22.68 -137.05
CA ASN A 44 46.42 -24.05 -137.47
C ASN A 44 47.97 -24.06 -137.23
N THR A 45 48.78 -25.13 -137.12
CA THR A 45 48.77 -26.57 -137.46
C THR A 45 49.57 -27.37 -136.38
N THR A 46 50.05 -28.59 -136.73
CA THR A 46 51.27 -29.26 -136.21
C THR A 46 51.06 -30.29 -135.10
N SER A 47 50.53 -31.46 -135.51
CA SER A 47 50.41 -32.67 -134.69
C SER A 47 51.74 -33.43 -134.57
N ASP A 48 52.50 -33.27 -133.47
CA ASP A 48 53.61 -34.21 -133.16
C ASP A 48 54.00 -34.38 -131.68
N TYR A 49 53.28 -33.78 -130.72
CA TYR A 49 53.69 -33.77 -129.29
C TYR A 49 52.76 -34.52 -128.31
N HIS A 50 51.60 -35.01 -128.76
CA HIS A 50 50.59 -35.59 -127.86
C HIS A 50 50.98 -36.93 -127.19
N TYR A 51 52.01 -37.65 -127.69
CA TYR A 51 52.36 -38.98 -127.17
C TYR A 51 53.29 -38.97 -125.94
N LYS A 52 53.91 -37.83 -125.59
CA LYS A 52 54.92 -37.76 -124.51
C LYS A 52 54.44 -37.16 -123.17
N LEU A 53 53.21 -36.67 -123.05
CA LEU A 53 52.67 -36.12 -121.80
C LEU A 53 51.78 -37.08 -120.99
N THR A 54 51.29 -38.16 -121.60
CA THR A 54 50.20 -38.98 -121.02
C THR A 54 50.65 -39.97 -119.95
N LYS A 55 51.96 -40.30 -119.87
CA LYS A 55 52.45 -41.35 -118.98
C LYS A 55 52.71 -40.90 -117.53
N PRO A 56 53.52 -39.85 -117.26
CA PRO A 56 53.80 -39.42 -115.88
C PRO A 56 52.58 -38.80 -115.19
N LYS A 57 51.51 -38.48 -115.92
CA LYS A 57 50.27 -37.96 -115.35
C LYS A 57 49.51 -39.03 -114.57
N ASN A 58 49.33 -40.23 -115.14
CA ASN A 58 48.60 -41.31 -114.50
C ASN A 58 49.26 -41.78 -113.19
N GLU A 59 50.60 -41.85 -113.15
CA GLU A 59 51.36 -42.24 -111.95
C GLU A 59 51.24 -41.19 -110.82
N ILE A 60 51.09 -39.90 -111.18
CA ILE A 60 50.79 -38.82 -110.23
C ILE A 60 49.34 -38.92 -109.74
N ASP A 61 48.38 -39.10 -110.64
CA ASP A 61 46.96 -39.21 -110.30
C ASP A 61 46.68 -40.43 -109.39
N GLU A 62 47.41 -41.55 -109.57
CA GLU A 62 47.33 -42.76 -108.73
C GLU A 62 47.98 -42.59 -107.35
N LEU A 63 49.12 -41.90 -107.26
CA LEU A 63 49.73 -41.52 -105.97
C LEU A 63 48.85 -40.54 -105.19
N ILE A 64 48.21 -39.58 -105.88
CA ILE A 64 47.23 -38.66 -105.28
C ILE A 64 46.01 -39.43 -104.78
N ALA A 65 45.48 -40.37 -105.57
CA ALA A 65 44.35 -41.21 -105.14
C ALA A 65 44.67 -41.96 -103.84
N LYS A 66 45.82 -42.64 -103.77
CA LYS A 66 46.21 -43.39 -102.56
C LYS A 66 46.49 -42.47 -101.36
N HIS A 67 47.14 -41.32 -101.56
CA HIS A 67 47.36 -40.36 -100.49
C HIS A 67 46.04 -39.77 -99.96
N ASN A 68 45.05 -39.56 -100.85
CA ASN A 68 43.71 -39.13 -100.46
C ASN A 68 42.94 -40.22 -99.71
N GLU A 69 43.09 -41.51 -100.06
CA GLU A 69 42.51 -42.62 -99.27
C GLU A 69 43.13 -42.71 -97.87
N GLU A 70 44.46 -42.58 -97.76
CA GLU A 70 45.17 -42.58 -96.47
C GLU A 70 44.80 -41.33 -95.63
N LEU A 71 44.72 -40.14 -96.25
CA LEU A 71 44.19 -38.92 -95.61
C LEU A 71 42.75 -39.12 -95.13
N HIS A 72 41.84 -39.57 -95.98
CA HIS A 72 40.45 -39.81 -95.59
C HIS A 72 40.34 -40.88 -94.49
N ALA A 73 41.22 -41.88 -94.43
CA ALA A 73 41.27 -42.83 -93.33
C ALA A 73 41.67 -42.18 -92.01
N TYR A 74 42.67 -41.29 -92.00
CA TYR A 74 43.08 -40.54 -90.82
C TYR A 74 42.06 -39.47 -90.41
N GLU A 75 41.50 -38.71 -91.36
CA GLU A 75 40.39 -37.78 -91.14
C GLU A 75 39.17 -38.48 -90.52
N ASN A 76 38.80 -39.67 -91.01
CA ASN A 76 37.71 -40.44 -90.42
C ASN A 76 38.02 -40.97 -89.01
N GLN A 77 39.29 -41.26 -88.69
CA GLN A 77 39.67 -41.61 -87.31
C GLN A 77 39.64 -40.39 -86.39
N ILE A 78 40.23 -39.27 -86.83
CA ILE A 78 40.21 -37.98 -86.10
C ILE A 78 38.77 -37.53 -85.85
N ALA A 79 37.91 -37.56 -86.87
CA ALA A 79 36.49 -37.22 -86.74
C ALA A 79 35.77 -38.17 -85.76
N LYS A 80 36.02 -39.48 -85.80
CA LYS A 80 35.41 -40.43 -84.85
C LYS A 80 35.88 -40.23 -83.40
N ILE A 81 37.13 -39.82 -83.19
CA ILE A 81 37.67 -39.50 -81.86
C ILE A 81 37.08 -38.16 -81.39
N GLN A 82 37.13 -37.10 -82.22
CA GLN A 82 36.53 -35.80 -81.93
C GLN A 82 35.03 -35.86 -81.65
N ILE A 83 34.28 -36.72 -82.36
CA ILE A 83 32.85 -36.94 -82.09
C ILE A 83 32.67 -37.67 -80.74
N LYS A 84 33.40 -38.76 -80.46
CA LYS A 84 33.24 -39.49 -79.19
C LYS A 84 33.67 -38.69 -77.97
N ASP A 85 34.84 -38.06 -78.03
CA ASP A 85 35.37 -37.26 -76.93
C ASP A 85 34.57 -35.96 -76.80
N GLY A 86 34.11 -35.38 -77.92
CA GLY A 86 33.21 -34.23 -77.96
C GLY A 86 31.83 -34.52 -77.39
N GLU A 87 31.23 -35.68 -77.69
CA GLU A 87 29.97 -36.15 -77.10
C GLU A 87 30.14 -36.44 -75.60
N ALA A 88 31.25 -37.04 -75.18
CA ALA A 88 31.56 -37.27 -73.77
C ALA A 88 31.73 -35.95 -73.00
N VAL A 89 32.47 -34.98 -73.55
CA VAL A 89 32.61 -33.63 -72.99
C VAL A 89 31.26 -32.90 -72.98
N GLN A 90 30.46 -33.00 -74.04
CA GLN A 90 29.13 -32.37 -74.11
C GLN A 90 28.16 -32.98 -73.08
N GLN A 91 28.20 -34.30 -72.88
CA GLN A 91 27.42 -34.96 -71.84
C GLN A 91 27.89 -34.56 -70.44
N ASN A 92 29.20 -34.55 -70.18
CA ASN A 92 29.74 -34.10 -68.89
C ASN A 92 29.35 -32.65 -68.58
N LEU A 93 29.57 -31.71 -69.51
CA LEU A 93 29.14 -30.31 -69.35
C LEU A 93 27.63 -30.18 -69.14
N LYS A 94 26.82 -31.03 -69.76
CA LYS A 94 25.36 -31.08 -69.55
C LYS A 94 25.00 -31.61 -68.16
N TYR A 95 25.68 -32.65 -67.67
CA TYR A 95 25.51 -33.16 -66.31
C TYR A 95 25.98 -32.15 -65.25
N GLU A 96 27.11 -31.49 -65.45
CA GLU A 96 27.62 -30.42 -64.59
C GLU A 96 26.68 -29.21 -64.59
N SER A 97 26.19 -28.78 -65.76
CA SER A 97 25.20 -27.69 -65.87
C SER A 97 23.87 -28.03 -65.18
N MET A 98 23.38 -29.27 -65.29
CA MET A 98 22.23 -29.75 -64.53
C MET A 98 22.51 -29.84 -63.01
N GLY A 99 23.74 -30.23 -62.62
CA GLY A 99 24.19 -30.30 -61.24
C GLY A 99 24.24 -28.92 -60.58
N ALA A 100 24.97 -27.98 -61.18
CA ALA A 100 25.03 -26.58 -60.76
C ALA A 100 23.64 -25.92 -60.80
N GLY A 101 22.84 -26.20 -61.83
CA GLY A 101 21.45 -25.72 -61.95
C GLY A 101 20.47 -26.35 -60.95
N LYS A 102 20.84 -27.45 -60.28
CA LYS A 102 20.13 -28.04 -59.14
C LYS A 102 20.64 -27.44 -57.82
N GLN A 103 21.96 -27.36 -57.64
CA GLN A 103 22.59 -26.73 -56.47
C GLN A 103 22.15 -25.28 -56.29
N TYR A 104 22.16 -24.48 -57.36
CA TYR A 104 21.65 -23.09 -57.35
C TYR A 104 20.18 -23.03 -56.95
N ARG A 105 19.34 -23.98 -57.40
CA ARG A 105 17.92 -24.03 -57.00
C ARG A 105 17.73 -24.38 -55.53
N VAL A 106 18.54 -25.30 -54.99
CA VAL A 106 18.55 -25.63 -53.56
C VAL A 106 19.01 -24.44 -52.73
N ALA A 107 20.18 -23.87 -53.02
CA ALA A 107 20.72 -22.70 -52.31
C ALA A 107 19.81 -21.46 -52.40
N ARG A 108 19.06 -21.28 -53.50
CA ARG A 108 18.04 -20.23 -53.62
C ARG A 108 16.84 -20.49 -52.69
N ILE A 109 16.38 -21.73 -52.58
CA ILE A 109 15.28 -22.10 -51.67
C ILE A 109 15.73 -21.93 -50.22
N GLU A 110 16.93 -22.42 -49.86
CA GLU A 110 17.52 -22.25 -48.53
C GLU A 110 17.72 -20.76 -48.17
N GLY A 111 18.15 -19.93 -49.14
CA GLY A 111 18.26 -18.48 -48.95
C GLY A 111 16.91 -17.76 -48.85
N GLU A 112 15.89 -18.21 -49.59
CA GLU A 112 14.52 -17.70 -49.48
C GLU A 112 13.88 -18.08 -48.14
N GLU A 113 14.16 -19.29 -47.63
CA GLU A 113 13.75 -19.78 -46.31
C GLU A 113 14.48 -19.05 -45.17
N GLN A 114 15.80 -18.90 -45.22
CA GLN A 114 16.56 -18.09 -44.25
C GLN A 114 16.06 -16.64 -44.21
N LYS A 115 15.72 -16.06 -45.37
CA LYS A 115 15.13 -14.72 -45.45
C LYS A 115 13.73 -14.67 -44.85
N ALA A 116 12.89 -15.68 -45.08
CA ALA A 116 11.57 -15.77 -44.45
C ALA A 116 11.68 -15.89 -42.92
N ASN A 117 12.56 -16.75 -42.42
CA ASN A 117 12.84 -16.92 -41.00
C ASN A 117 13.39 -15.62 -40.37
N SER A 118 14.29 -14.91 -41.04
CA SER A 118 14.79 -13.61 -40.60
C SER A 118 13.68 -12.54 -40.52
N VAL A 119 12.79 -12.48 -41.51
CA VAL A 119 11.62 -11.58 -41.49
C VAL A 119 10.64 -11.97 -40.38
N GLN A 120 10.40 -13.27 -40.15
CA GLN A 120 9.55 -13.75 -39.05
C GLN A 120 10.11 -13.31 -37.68
N ILE A 121 11.40 -13.53 -37.44
CA ILE A 121 12.11 -13.08 -36.23
C ILE A 121 12.03 -11.55 -36.09
N GLN A 122 12.21 -10.79 -37.18
CA GLN A 122 12.10 -9.33 -37.16
C GLN A 122 10.68 -8.86 -36.80
N THR A 123 9.63 -9.50 -37.33
CA THR A 123 8.24 -9.16 -36.98
C THR A 123 7.89 -9.54 -35.53
N GLN A 124 8.42 -10.65 -35.00
CA GLN A 124 8.27 -11.01 -33.58
C GLN A 124 8.94 -9.99 -32.65
N PHE A 125 10.20 -9.61 -32.91
CA PHE A 125 10.88 -8.57 -32.13
C PHE A 125 10.17 -7.22 -32.24
N LYS A 126 9.66 -6.85 -33.43
CA LYS A 126 8.89 -5.61 -33.60
C LYS A 126 7.60 -5.63 -32.76
N ALA A 127 6.85 -6.73 -32.75
CA ALA A 127 5.67 -6.88 -31.91
C ALA A 127 6.00 -6.77 -30.41
N GLN A 128 7.10 -7.40 -29.94
CA GLN A 128 7.56 -7.28 -28.56
C GLN A 128 7.97 -5.84 -28.19
N VAL A 129 8.66 -5.13 -29.08
CA VAL A 129 9.01 -3.71 -28.87
C VAL A 129 7.76 -2.85 -28.76
N ASP A 130 6.75 -3.07 -29.61
CA ASP A 130 5.51 -2.30 -29.59
C ASP A 130 4.65 -2.61 -28.36
N GLU A 131 4.62 -3.86 -27.91
CA GLU A 131 3.98 -4.24 -26.64
C GLU A 131 4.67 -3.60 -25.42
N LEU A 132 6.01 -3.59 -25.39
CA LEU A 132 6.78 -2.93 -24.34
C LEU A 132 6.59 -1.41 -24.35
N GLN A 133 6.47 -0.78 -25.53
CA GLN A 133 6.15 0.65 -25.65
C GLN A 133 4.74 0.97 -25.13
N GLN A 134 3.73 0.13 -25.43
CA GLN A 134 2.39 0.29 -24.87
C GLN A 134 2.37 0.11 -23.34
N LYS A 135 3.08 -0.88 -22.81
CA LYS A 135 3.23 -1.10 -21.36
C LYS A 135 3.91 0.09 -20.67
N MET A 136 4.99 0.61 -21.26
CA MET A 136 5.71 1.79 -20.78
C MET A 136 4.80 3.02 -20.74
N PHE A 137 4.08 3.32 -21.82
CA PHE A 137 3.14 4.46 -21.88
C PHE A 137 1.99 4.32 -20.86
N SER A 138 1.47 3.09 -20.67
CA SER A 138 0.45 2.80 -19.66
C SER A 138 0.95 3.08 -18.24
N VAL A 139 2.15 2.59 -17.88
CA VAL A 139 2.78 2.83 -16.57
C VAL A 139 3.10 4.31 -16.37
N GLU A 140 3.59 5.01 -17.39
CA GLU A 140 3.87 6.45 -17.34
C GLU A 140 2.59 7.27 -17.10
N ASN A 141 1.49 6.91 -17.76
CA ASN A 141 0.19 7.57 -17.56
C ASN A 141 -0.40 7.28 -16.17
N ILE A 142 -0.27 6.06 -15.65
CA ILE A 142 -0.66 5.70 -14.28
C ILE A 142 0.18 6.50 -13.27
N PHE A 143 1.50 6.56 -13.45
CA PHE A 143 2.41 7.34 -12.58
C PHE A 143 2.06 8.82 -12.58
N ARG A 144 1.83 9.42 -13.76
CA ARG A 144 1.43 10.82 -13.92
C ARG A 144 0.08 11.11 -13.25
N THR A 145 -0.88 10.19 -13.35
CA THR A 145 -2.18 10.29 -12.68
C THR A 145 -2.04 10.22 -11.16
N ALA A 146 -1.22 9.30 -10.65
CA ALA A 146 -0.91 9.19 -9.22
C ALA A 146 -0.19 10.45 -8.69
N GLN A 147 0.74 11.01 -9.46
CA GLN A 147 1.45 12.25 -9.11
C GLN A 147 0.49 13.45 -8.99
N LEU A 148 -0.46 13.59 -9.93
CA LEU A 148 -1.50 14.62 -9.86
C LEU A 148 -2.40 14.45 -8.64
N HIS A 149 -2.86 13.24 -8.35
CA HIS A 149 -3.66 12.96 -7.15
C HIS A 149 -2.88 13.23 -5.85
N TRP A 150 -1.57 12.99 -5.83
CA TRP A 150 -0.74 13.27 -4.65
C TRP A 150 -0.59 14.77 -4.42
N LEU A 151 -0.35 15.56 -5.48
CA LEU A 151 -0.30 17.03 -5.42
C LEU A 151 -1.65 17.64 -4.99
N GLU A 152 -2.76 17.10 -5.50
CA GLU A 152 -4.10 17.52 -5.09
C GLU A 152 -4.34 17.22 -3.60
N LYS A 153 -3.99 16.01 -3.14
CA LYS A 153 -4.13 15.61 -1.73
C LYS A 153 -3.21 16.38 -0.78
N GLN A 154 -2.01 16.76 -1.24
CA GLN A 154 -1.14 17.68 -0.51
C GLN A 154 -1.82 19.05 -0.36
N LYS A 155 -2.43 19.57 -1.43
CA LYS A 155 -3.15 20.85 -1.42
C LYS A 155 -4.39 20.81 -0.52
N THR A 156 -5.17 19.72 -0.50
CA THR A 156 -6.31 19.61 0.43
C THR A 156 -5.83 19.58 1.88
N PHE A 157 -4.79 18.83 2.23
CA PHE A 157 -4.23 18.86 3.58
C PHE A 157 -3.69 20.24 3.99
N GLN A 158 -3.08 20.99 3.07
CA GLN A 158 -2.64 22.36 3.35
C GLN A 158 -3.83 23.31 3.62
N ASN A 159 -4.91 23.19 2.84
CA ASN A 159 -6.16 23.93 3.09
C ASN A 159 -6.79 23.54 4.43
N ASP A 160 -6.84 22.25 4.76
CA ASP A 160 -7.42 21.75 6.02
C ASP A 160 -6.64 22.26 7.24
N LEU A 161 -5.30 22.29 7.16
CA LEU A 161 -4.44 22.87 8.19
C LEU A 161 -4.70 24.37 8.36
N GLN A 162 -4.78 25.13 7.27
CA GLN A 162 -5.08 26.56 7.32
C GLN A 162 -6.50 26.84 7.87
N ASN A 163 -7.48 25.99 7.55
CA ASN A 163 -8.83 26.09 8.09
C ASN A 163 -8.85 25.82 9.60
N ARG A 164 -8.14 24.79 10.07
CA ARG A 164 -7.99 24.49 11.51
C ARG A 164 -7.30 25.63 12.25
N GLU A 165 -6.25 26.22 11.68
CA GLU A 165 -5.59 27.39 12.27
C GLU A 165 -6.56 28.58 12.37
N ASN A 166 -7.33 28.88 11.31
CA ASN A 166 -8.34 29.94 11.35
C ASN A 166 -9.40 29.72 12.44
N ILE A 167 -9.85 28.47 12.64
CA ILE A 167 -10.79 28.09 13.71
C ILE A 167 -10.15 28.32 15.09
N ILE A 168 -8.93 27.83 15.31
CA ILE A 168 -8.18 28.03 16.56
C ILE A 168 -8.01 29.52 16.87
N GLN A 169 -7.62 30.33 15.88
CA GLN A 169 -7.46 31.77 16.01
C GLN A 169 -8.79 32.49 16.32
N ASN A 170 -9.94 31.96 15.90
CA ASN A 170 -11.25 32.51 16.25
C ASN A 170 -11.66 32.12 17.68
N CYS A 171 -11.53 30.84 18.06
CA CYS A 171 -11.80 30.40 19.42
C CYS A 171 -10.90 31.11 20.46
N LEU A 172 -9.66 31.45 20.12
CA LEU A 172 -8.77 32.25 20.97
C LEU A 172 -9.24 33.72 21.12
N LYS A 173 -9.88 34.30 20.10
CA LYS A 173 -10.50 35.65 20.20
C LYS A 173 -11.75 35.60 21.08
N GLU A 174 -12.62 34.61 20.86
CA GLU A 174 -13.84 34.39 21.64
C GLU A 174 -13.52 34.11 23.12
N GLN A 175 -12.51 33.28 23.40
CA GLN A 175 -12.02 33.08 24.76
C GLN A 175 -11.55 34.39 25.40
N LYS A 176 -10.86 35.25 24.63
CA LYS A 176 -10.38 36.55 25.11
C LYS A 176 -11.52 37.54 25.38
N THR A 177 -12.56 37.58 24.56
CA THR A 177 -13.74 38.44 24.82
C THR A 177 -14.52 37.92 26.03
N LEU A 178 -14.80 36.62 26.11
CA LEU A 178 -15.47 35.98 27.26
C LEU A 178 -14.73 36.19 28.59
N ILE A 179 -13.39 36.17 28.60
CA ILE A 179 -12.60 36.51 29.79
C ILE A 179 -12.80 37.99 30.19
N SER A 180 -12.81 38.91 29.22
CA SER A 180 -13.05 40.34 29.50
C SER A 180 -14.46 40.64 29.99
N GLU A 181 -15.47 39.97 29.43
CA GLU A 181 -16.86 40.02 29.88
C GLU A 181 -17.03 39.42 31.27
N THR A 182 -16.41 38.28 31.55
CA THR A 182 -16.41 37.64 32.87
C THR A 182 -15.80 38.56 33.94
N HIS A 183 -14.71 39.26 33.63
CA HIS A 183 -14.13 40.26 34.53
C HIS A 183 -15.04 41.48 34.73
N SER A 184 -15.70 41.96 33.67
CA SER A 184 -16.67 43.06 33.74
C SER A 184 -17.88 42.70 34.61
N LEU A 185 -18.50 41.54 34.37
CA LEU A 185 -19.64 41.04 35.14
C LEU A 185 -19.25 40.79 36.61
N LYS A 186 -18.06 40.25 36.88
CA LYS A 186 -17.55 40.07 38.25
C LYS A 186 -17.35 41.42 38.96
N TYR A 187 -16.90 42.46 38.26
CA TYR A 187 -16.78 43.81 38.81
C TYR A 187 -18.16 44.42 39.12
N GLN A 188 -19.13 44.32 38.21
CA GLN A 188 -20.50 44.82 38.48
C GLN A 188 -21.16 44.06 39.64
N LEU A 189 -21.03 42.72 39.69
CA LEU A 189 -21.55 41.91 40.79
C LEU A 189 -20.92 42.29 42.15
N GLN A 190 -19.63 42.59 42.17
CA GLN A 190 -18.94 43.09 43.37
C GLN A 190 -19.48 44.47 43.81
N LYS A 191 -19.76 45.37 42.85
CA LYS A 191 -20.36 46.69 43.11
C LYS A 191 -21.78 46.59 43.65
N GLU A 192 -22.65 45.83 42.99
CA GLU A 192 -24.04 45.66 43.44
C GLU A 192 -24.12 44.92 44.79
N LYS A 193 -23.19 43.98 45.07
CA LYS A 193 -23.08 43.36 46.39
C LYS A 193 -22.80 44.39 47.49
N ILE A 194 -21.87 45.33 47.26
CA ILE A 194 -21.59 46.42 48.21
C ILE A 194 -22.83 47.29 48.41
N HIS A 195 -23.51 47.66 47.31
CA HIS A 195 -24.71 48.49 47.38
C HIS A 195 -25.87 47.83 48.15
N VAL A 196 -26.07 46.52 47.98
CA VAL A 196 -27.04 45.75 48.77
C VAL A 196 -26.66 45.74 50.26
N GLN A 197 -25.37 45.64 50.60
CA GLN A 197 -24.91 45.72 51.99
C GLN A 197 -25.15 47.11 52.61
N GLU A 198 -24.91 48.20 51.86
CA GLU A 198 -25.23 49.57 52.28
C GLU A 198 -26.74 49.76 52.55
N MET A 199 -27.59 49.18 51.70
CA MET A 199 -29.05 49.28 51.85
C MET A 199 -29.58 48.41 53.00
N GLN A 200 -28.98 47.22 53.23
CA GLN A 200 -29.29 46.38 54.40
C GLN A 200 -28.93 47.09 55.71
N GLN A 201 -27.79 47.78 55.77
CA GLN A 201 -27.42 48.58 56.94
C GLN A 201 -28.43 49.70 57.20
N LYS A 202 -28.78 50.50 56.18
CA LYS A 202 -29.77 51.59 56.31
C LYS A 202 -31.15 51.08 56.73
N LEU A 203 -31.55 49.89 56.30
CA LEU A 203 -32.82 49.28 56.70
C LEU A 203 -32.81 48.92 58.19
N LEU A 204 -31.72 48.34 58.70
CA LEU A 204 -31.54 48.03 60.12
C LEU A 204 -31.47 49.30 61.00
N GLU A 205 -30.83 50.35 60.52
CA GLU A 205 -30.79 51.67 61.16
C GLU A 205 -32.22 52.26 61.26
N MET A 206 -33.00 52.22 60.17
CA MET A 206 -34.40 52.66 60.15
C MET A 206 -35.31 51.81 61.04
N GLU A 207 -35.14 50.49 61.05
CA GLU A 207 -35.89 49.57 61.93
C GLU A 207 -35.62 49.88 63.41
N THR A 208 -34.35 50.15 63.76
CA THR A 208 -33.95 50.56 65.10
C THR A 208 -34.60 51.89 65.51
N ILE A 209 -34.64 52.88 64.61
CA ILE A 209 -35.33 54.17 64.84
C ILE A 209 -36.83 53.97 65.02
N CYS A 210 -37.48 53.14 64.20
CA CYS A 210 -38.90 52.82 64.33
C CYS A 210 -39.23 52.13 65.66
N CYS A 211 -38.41 51.17 66.10
CA CYS A 211 -38.55 50.52 67.39
C CYS A 211 -38.41 51.50 68.57
N ASN A 212 -37.43 52.40 68.51
CA ASN A 212 -37.24 53.44 69.54
C ASN A 212 -38.45 54.40 69.59
N ASN A 213 -38.90 54.90 68.43
CA ASN A 213 -40.07 55.77 68.33
C ASN A 213 -41.36 55.10 68.85
N LEU A 214 -41.54 53.80 68.60
CA LEU A 214 -42.67 53.02 69.13
C LEU A 214 -42.64 52.91 70.66
N VAL A 215 -41.45 52.80 71.27
CA VAL A 215 -41.31 52.83 72.74
C VAL A 215 -41.64 54.21 73.30
N THR A 216 -41.16 55.29 72.67
CA THR A 216 -41.51 56.67 73.05
C THR A 216 -43.01 56.93 72.95
N LEU A 217 -43.66 56.55 71.85
CA LEU A 217 -45.10 56.72 71.66
C LEU A 217 -45.93 55.93 72.69
N LYS A 218 -45.51 54.71 73.04
CA LYS A 218 -46.15 53.93 74.11
C LYS A 218 -46.04 54.62 75.47
N HIS A 219 -44.87 55.17 75.79
CA HIS A 219 -44.67 55.91 77.04
C HIS A 219 -45.56 57.16 77.09
N GLN A 220 -45.61 57.94 76.00
CA GLN A 220 -46.47 59.12 75.89
C GLN A 220 -47.96 58.79 76.01
N ASN A 221 -48.42 57.66 75.43
CA ASN A 221 -49.80 57.21 75.60
C ASN A 221 -50.09 56.93 77.08
N SER A 222 -49.21 56.21 77.79
CA SER A 222 -49.40 55.93 79.23
C SER A 222 -49.33 57.18 80.13
N GLU A 223 -48.66 58.25 79.71
CA GLU A 223 -48.71 59.55 80.39
C GLU A 223 -50.05 60.26 80.17
N LEU A 224 -50.62 60.19 78.95
CA LEU A 224 -51.96 60.69 78.63
C LEU A 224 -53.04 59.87 79.37
N ASP A 225 -52.98 58.54 79.33
CA ASP A 225 -53.90 57.64 80.05
C ASP A 225 -53.96 57.96 81.56
N TYR A 226 -52.84 58.42 82.14
CA TYR A 226 -52.77 58.87 83.54
C TYR A 226 -53.30 60.30 83.75
N SER A 227 -53.11 61.19 82.78
CA SER A 227 -53.66 62.54 82.77
C SER A 227 -55.19 62.51 82.72
N ASP A 228 -55.76 61.72 81.81
CA ASP A 228 -57.21 61.60 81.60
C ASP A 228 -57.89 61.02 82.86
N GLN A 229 -57.30 59.99 83.45
CA GLN A 229 -57.72 59.43 84.75
C GLN A 229 -57.62 60.42 85.93
N LYS A 230 -56.86 61.51 85.80
CA LYS A 230 -56.77 62.56 86.81
C LYS A 230 -57.79 63.67 86.52
N GLU A 231 -58.04 63.99 85.26
CA GLU A 231 -59.07 64.94 84.84
C GLU A 231 -60.48 64.44 85.19
N GLU A 232 -60.80 63.16 84.94
CA GLU A 232 -62.07 62.52 85.32
C GLU A 232 -62.37 62.63 86.84
N LYS A 233 -61.34 62.50 87.68
CA LYS A 233 -61.44 62.67 89.14
C LYS A 233 -61.72 64.12 89.53
N LEU A 234 -61.02 65.07 88.92
CA LEU A 234 -61.24 66.50 89.15
C LEU A 234 -62.62 66.96 88.64
N GLN A 235 -63.12 66.38 87.54
CA GLN A 235 -64.46 66.66 87.04
C GLN A 235 -65.55 66.14 88.00
N THR A 236 -65.41 64.91 88.50
CA THR A 236 -66.39 64.35 89.45
C THR A 236 -66.39 65.09 90.80
N GLU A 237 -65.23 65.52 91.30
CA GLU A 237 -65.13 66.44 92.47
C GLU A 237 -65.83 67.79 92.21
N LEU A 238 -65.69 68.35 91.00
CA LEU A 238 -66.33 69.60 90.59
C LEU A 238 -67.87 69.46 90.47
N GLU A 239 -68.37 68.34 89.97
CA GLU A 239 -69.81 68.06 89.89
C GLU A 239 -70.46 67.98 91.28
N ASP A 240 -69.80 67.34 92.26
CA ASP A 240 -70.28 67.31 93.64
C ASP A 240 -70.23 68.69 94.34
N ALA A 241 -69.20 69.50 94.06
CA ALA A 241 -69.17 70.88 94.53
C ALA A 241 -70.36 71.69 93.98
N ASN A 242 -70.66 71.57 92.69
CA ASN A 242 -71.80 72.24 92.05
C ASN A 242 -73.17 71.76 92.59
N ARG A 243 -73.34 70.44 92.81
CA ARG A 243 -74.53 69.89 93.49
C ARG A 243 -74.75 70.52 94.87
N ARG A 244 -73.66 70.75 95.62
CA ARG A 244 -73.71 71.34 96.96
C ARG A 244 -74.02 72.84 96.97
N ILE A 245 -73.52 73.60 95.99
CA ILE A 245 -73.84 75.02 95.83
C ILE A 245 -75.35 75.21 95.62
N LYS A 246 -75.94 74.47 94.66
CA LYS A 246 -77.37 74.61 94.33
C LYS A 246 -78.29 74.37 95.52
N SER A 247 -77.99 73.36 96.35
CA SER A 247 -78.76 73.09 97.57
C SER A 247 -78.69 74.22 98.61
N LEU A 248 -77.71 75.12 98.57
CA LEU A 248 -77.66 76.30 99.43
C LEU A 248 -78.51 77.44 98.84
N GLU A 249 -78.55 77.58 97.52
CA GLU A 249 -79.38 78.57 96.82
C GLU A 249 -80.88 78.32 97.03
N ASP A 250 -81.33 77.07 96.87
CA ASP A 250 -82.75 76.69 97.05
C ASP A 250 -83.27 77.01 98.47
N ASN A 251 -82.43 76.86 99.50
CA ASN A 251 -82.78 77.19 100.89
C ASN A 251 -82.99 78.70 101.12
N ILE A 252 -82.18 79.55 100.47
CA ILE A 252 -82.23 81.02 100.62
C ILE A 252 -83.50 81.59 99.96
N GLU A 253 -84.01 80.96 98.90
CA GLU A 253 -85.24 81.41 98.23
C GLU A 253 -86.50 81.16 99.08
N ALA A 254 -86.56 80.01 99.77
CA ALA A 254 -87.68 79.66 100.65
C ALA A 254 -87.86 80.64 101.83
N GLU A 255 -86.75 81.13 102.41
CA GLU A 255 -86.78 82.05 103.56
C GLU A 255 -87.39 83.42 103.20
N LYS A 256 -87.22 83.88 101.95
CA LYS A 256 -87.79 85.16 101.46
C LYS A 256 -89.32 85.12 101.38
N ALA A 257 -89.90 83.99 100.99
CA ALA A 257 -91.33 83.86 100.72
C ALA A 257 -92.19 84.11 101.98
N ALA A 258 -91.76 83.55 103.13
CA ALA A 258 -92.49 83.64 104.40
C ALA A 258 -92.64 85.08 104.93
N HIS A 259 -91.75 86.00 104.54
CA HIS A 259 -91.77 87.39 105.02
C HIS A 259 -92.90 88.23 104.38
N LEU A 260 -93.37 87.90 103.16
CA LEU A 260 -94.33 88.73 102.44
C LEU A 260 -95.76 88.60 102.96
N GLU A 261 -96.16 87.40 103.38
CA GLU A 261 -97.54 87.08 103.80
C GLU A 261 -97.97 87.84 105.07
N SER A 262 -97.03 88.13 105.97
CA SER A 262 -97.28 88.86 107.22
C SER A 262 -97.83 90.29 107.01
N LYS A 263 -97.55 90.92 105.87
CA LYS A 263 -97.71 92.38 105.70
C LYS A 263 -99.11 92.84 105.26
N MET A 264 -99.95 91.99 104.68
CA MET A 264 -101.18 92.44 103.99
C MET A 264 -102.39 92.71 104.89
N ASN A 265 -102.37 92.34 106.16
CA ASN A 265 -103.58 92.26 106.99
C ASN A 265 -104.03 93.55 107.74
N SER A 266 -103.42 94.73 107.53
CA SER A 266 -103.65 95.90 108.41
C SER A 266 -104.19 97.21 107.81
N GLU A 267 -104.33 97.38 106.48
CA GLU A 267 -104.57 98.71 105.87
C GLU A 267 -105.87 98.90 105.06
N VAL A 268 -106.90 98.08 105.28
CA VAL A 268 -108.13 98.10 104.45
C VAL A 268 -109.16 99.20 104.84
N ILE A 269 -109.09 99.81 106.04
CA ILE A 269 -110.21 100.60 106.61
C ILE A 269 -109.81 102.06 106.96
N LYS A 270 -109.18 102.81 106.03
CA LYS A 270 -108.75 104.21 106.29
C LYS A 270 -108.93 105.26 105.17
N LEU A 271 -109.52 104.94 104.02
CA LEU A 271 -109.55 105.86 102.85
C LEU A 271 -110.94 106.09 102.25
N GLN A 272 -111.74 107.01 102.81
CA GLN A 272 -112.97 107.46 102.14
C GLN A 272 -113.46 108.91 102.40
N ILE A 273 -112.65 109.78 103.03
CA ILE A 273 -112.99 111.22 103.23
C ILE A 273 -112.06 112.18 102.47
N HIS A 274 -110.80 111.82 102.23
CA HIS A 274 -109.86 112.62 101.40
C HIS A 274 -110.31 112.71 99.91
N ASN A 275 -111.27 111.89 99.49
CA ASN A 275 -111.51 111.46 98.10
C ASN A 275 -112.20 112.49 97.16
N ILE A 276 -112.28 113.77 97.54
CA ILE A 276 -112.81 114.85 96.70
C ILE A 276 -111.78 115.98 96.57
N GLU A 277 -111.18 116.42 97.67
CA GLU A 277 -110.04 117.36 97.64
C GLU A 277 -108.80 116.74 96.98
N ARG A 278 -108.65 115.41 97.06
CA ARG A 278 -107.61 114.68 96.32
C ARG A 278 -107.79 114.80 94.80
N SER A 279 -109.02 114.95 94.29
CA SER A 279 -109.33 114.83 92.87
C SER A 279 -108.75 115.94 91.99
N LEU A 280 -108.65 117.17 92.53
CA LEU A 280 -108.05 118.30 91.79
C LEU A 280 -106.52 118.26 91.80
N GLU A 281 -105.92 117.77 92.88
CA GLU A 281 -104.46 117.53 92.92
C GLU A 281 -104.08 116.25 92.17
N VAL A 282 -105.01 115.30 92.03
CA VAL A 282 -104.88 114.11 91.16
C VAL A 282 -104.86 114.46 89.69
N GLU A 283 -105.55 115.50 89.19
CA GLU A 283 -105.34 115.91 87.79
C GLU A 283 -103.92 116.46 87.56
N LYS A 284 -103.38 117.27 88.48
CA LYS A 284 -101.98 117.74 88.38
C LYS A 284 -100.98 116.58 88.52
N ALA A 285 -101.19 115.69 89.48
CA ALA A 285 -100.35 114.51 89.67
C ALA A 285 -100.49 113.54 88.50
N SER A 286 -101.65 113.44 87.84
CA SER A 286 -101.88 112.68 86.61
C SER A 286 -101.12 113.29 85.42
N LEU A 287 -101.07 114.62 85.31
CA LEU A 287 -100.24 115.27 84.30
C LEU A 287 -98.74 115.01 84.53
N VAL A 288 -98.28 115.01 85.78
CA VAL A 288 -96.88 114.66 86.13
C VAL A 288 -96.60 113.17 85.93
N GLN A 289 -97.54 112.29 86.30
CA GLN A 289 -97.43 110.84 86.12
C GLN A 289 -97.40 110.48 84.63
N THR A 290 -98.30 111.04 83.80
CA THR A 290 -98.30 110.79 82.35
C THR A 290 -97.05 111.33 81.66
N VAL A 291 -96.47 112.45 82.13
CA VAL A 291 -95.14 112.91 81.68
C VAL A 291 -94.03 111.93 82.11
N SER A 292 -94.09 111.38 83.33
CA SER A 292 -93.14 110.36 83.79
C SER A 292 -93.29 109.04 83.03
N ASP A 293 -94.51 108.62 82.73
CA ASP A 293 -94.81 107.40 81.96
C ASP A 293 -94.34 107.56 80.51
N LEU A 294 -94.54 108.75 79.91
CA LEU A 294 -93.99 109.10 78.61
C LEU A 294 -92.45 109.07 78.60
N ASP A 295 -91.77 109.50 79.68
CA ASP A 295 -90.32 109.39 79.76
C ASP A 295 -89.83 107.95 80.02
N VAL A 296 -90.58 107.14 80.78
CA VAL A 296 -90.34 105.69 80.89
C VAL A 296 -90.49 105.02 79.52
N ILE A 297 -91.56 105.32 78.78
CA ILE A 297 -91.79 104.84 77.41
C ILE A 297 -90.68 105.31 76.46
N ARG A 298 -90.24 106.56 76.55
CA ARG A 298 -89.09 107.09 75.80
C ARG A 298 -87.81 106.32 76.11
N ASN A 299 -87.52 106.05 77.38
CA ASN A 299 -86.37 105.26 77.80
C ASN A 299 -86.47 103.78 77.38
N GLN A 300 -87.68 103.23 77.26
CA GLN A 300 -87.91 101.92 76.65
C GLN A 300 -87.65 101.96 75.14
N PHE A 301 -88.15 102.96 74.41
CA PHE A 301 -87.86 103.13 72.98
C PHE A 301 -86.35 103.27 72.71
N ILE A 302 -85.61 104.04 73.51
CA ILE A 302 -84.15 104.15 73.40
C ILE A 302 -83.47 102.78 73.60
N LYS A 303 -83.94 101.95 74.55
CA LYS A 303 -83.42 100.59 74.74
C LYS A 303 -83.76 99.66 73.57
N VAL A 304 -84.97 99.75 73.01
CA VAL A 304 -85.36 98.98 71.81
C VAL A 304 -84.57 99.42 70.59
N GLU A 305 -84.35 100.72 70.41
CA GLU A 305 -83.54 101.29 69.33
C GLU A 305 -82.06 100.90 69.46
N ALA A 306 -81.51 100.88 70.68
CA ALA A 306 -80.16 100.38 70.93
C ALA A 306 -80.04 98.87 70.65
N ALA A 307 -81.04 98.07 71.04
CA ALA A 307 -81.09 96.64 70.73
C ALA A 307 -81.22 96.38 69.23
N TYR A 308 -82.11 97.11 68.53
CA TYR A 308 -82.27 97.05 67.08
C TYR A 308 -80.98 97.42 66.34
N ASN A 309 -80.29 98.51 66.74
CA ASN A 309 -79.03 98.91 66.13
C ASN A 309 -77.88 97.93 66.44
N SER A 310 -77.91 97.25 67.59
CA SER A 310 -76.99 96.15 67.90
C SER A 310 -77.24 94.92 67.02
N GLU A 311 -78.49 94.49 66.89
CA GLU A 311 -78.85 93.31 66.09
C GLU A 311 -78.66 93.57 64.58
N LYS A 312 -78.93 94.79 64.12
CA LYS A 312 -78.62 95.23 62.76
C LYS A 312 -77.12 95.08 62.44
N LYS A 313 -76.23 95.51 63.35
CA LYS A 313 -74.78 95.33 63.17
C LYS A 313 -74.38 93.86 63.10
N LYS A 314 -74.95 93.01 63.98
CA LYS A 314 -74.70 91.55 63.90
C LYS A 314 -75.18 90.96 62.58
N ALA A 315 -76.35 91.38 62.08
CA ALA A 315 -76.87 90.95 60.79
C ALA A 315 -75.98 91.40 59.62
N GLU A 316 -75.45 92.62 59.67
CA GLU A 316 -74.47 93.14 58.71
C GLU A 316 -73.14 92.34 58.76
N GLU A 317 -72.64 92.01 59.96
CA GLU A 317 -71.48 91.13 60.14
C GLU A 317 -71.70 89.71 59.64
N PHE A 318 -72.86 89.09 59.92
CA PHE A 318 -73.20 87.76 59.44
C PHE A 318 -73.34 87.74 57.91
N ALA A 319 -73.94 88.77 57.32
CA ALA A 319 -74.02 88.91 55.86
C ALA A 319 -72.63 89.09 55.22
N GLN A 320 -71.69 89.76 55.89
CA GLN A 320 -70.30 89.85 55.43
C GLN A 320 -69.56 88.51 55.56
N LYS A 321 -69.71 87.80 56.69
CA LYS A 321 -69.13 86.46 56.91
C LYS A 321 -69.66 85.44 55.90
N LEU A 322 -70.96 85.48 55.58
CA LEU A 322 -71.57 84.64 54.55
C LEU A 322 -70.95 84.91 53.17
N LYS A 323 -70.87 86.18 52.74
CA LYS A 323 -70.26 86.55 51.45
C LYS A 323 -68.79 86.16 51.33
N GLN A 324 -68.02 86.23 52.42
CA GLN A 324 -66.66 85.74 52.43
C GLN A 324 -66.64 84.22 52.22
N SER A 325 -67.45 83.48 52.97
CA SER A 325 -67.54 82.01 52.82
C SER A 325 -68.02 81.58 51.43
N GLU A 326 -68.98 82.29 50.82
CA GLU A 326 -69.41 82.08 49.43
C GLU A 326 -68.26 82.30 48.43
N HIS A 327 -67.44 83.33 48.63
CA HIS A 327 -66.26 83.60 47.80
C HIS A 327 -65.16 82.55 47.98
N ASP A 328 -64.92 82.11 49.21
CA ASP A 328 -63.94 81.07 49.54
C ASP A 328 -64.35 79.72 48.92
N PHE A 329 -65.63 79.33 49.04
CA PHE A 329 -66.17 78.14 48.38
C PHE A 329 -66.13 78.23 46.85
N CYS A 330 -66.43 79.39 46.27
CA CYS A 330 -66.29 79.61 44.82
C CYS A 330 -64.84 79.45 44.35
N THR A 331 -63.89 80.00 45.11
CA THR A 331 -62.45 79.91 44.81
C THR A 331 -61.95 78.46 44.92
N LEU A 332 -62.31 77.75 45.99
CA LEU A 332 -61.98 76.34 46.19
C LEU A 332 -62.60 75.43 45.11
N GLY A 333 -63.86 75.67 44.74
CA GLY A 333 -64.54 74.91 43.68
C GLY A 333 -63.89 75.09 42.30
N ASN A 334 -63.44 76.31 41.97
CA ASN A 334 -62.69 76.57 40.75
C ASN A 334 -61.30 75.90 40.74
N GLN A 335 -60.60 75.90 41.88
CA GLN A 335 -59.31 75.21 42.03
C GLN A 335 -59.47 73.70 41.85
N LEU A 336 -60.37 73.07 42.60
CA LEU A 336 -60.65 71.63 42.49
C LEU A 336 -61.06 71.20 41.08
N LYS A 337 -61.79 72.06 40.34
CA LYS A 337 -62.11 71.82 38.93
C LYS A 337 -60.85 71.82 38.05
N SER A 338 -59.96 72.80 38.22
CA SER A 338 -58.69 72.87 37.48
C SER A 338 -57.81 71.64 37.72
N ASP A 339 -57.74 71.20 38.97
CA ASP A 339 -56.95 70.03 39.38
C ASP A 339 -57.55 68.73 38.83
N LEU A 340 -58.88 68.57 38.88
CA LEU A 340 -59.58 67.43 38.28
C LEU A 340 -59.44 67.41 36.75
N GLU A 341 -59.42 68.56 36.08
CA GLU A 341 -59.10 68.64 34.65
C GLU A 341 -57.62 68.28 34.37
N GLN A 342 -56.70 68.58 35.29
CA GLN A 342 -55.29 68.20 35.15
C GLN A 342 -55.09 66.69 35.31
N GLU A 343 -55.68 66.07 36.34
CA GLU A 343 -55.59 64.64 36.56
C GLU A 343 -56.21 63.85 35.40
N ASN A 344 -57.37 64.27 34.87
CA ASN A 344 -57.94 63.64 33.67
C ASN A 344 -57.01 63.76 32.44
N ARG A 345 -56.30 64.89 32.27
CA ARG A 345 -55.26 65.04 31.22
C ARG A 345 -54.02 64.16 31.47
N MET A 346 -53.72 63.79 32.72
CA MET A 346 -52.63 62.87 33.07
C MET A 346 -53.03 61.42 32.86
N ILE A 347 -54.23 61.02 33.32
CA ILE A 347 -54.83 59.69 33.11
C ILE A 347 -54.85 59.37 31.61
N ALA A 348 -55.40 60.26 30.77
CA ALA A 348 -55.46 60.04 29.32
C ALA A 348 -54.08 59.82 28.67
N LYS A 349 -53.03 60.50 29.15
CA LYS A 349 -51.64 60.30 28.68
C LYS A 349 -51.04 58.98 29.17
N LEU A 350 -51.43 58.50 30.34
CA LEU A 350 -50.98 57.20 30.87
C LEU A 350 -51.67 56.04 30.14
N THR A 351 -52.98 56.12 29.92
CA THR A 351 -53.74 55.13 29.12
C THR A 351 -53.17 55.04 27.69
N ALA A 352 -52.90 56.16 27.03
CA ALA A 352 -52.31 56.15 25.69
C ALA A 352 -50.91 55.49 25.65
N LYS A 353 -50.10 55.63 26.71
CA LYS A 353 -48.81 54.93 26.84
C LYS A 353 -48.98 53.44 27.13
N GLN A 354 -49.95 53.07 27.97
CA GLN A 354 -50.24 51.69 28.31
C GLN A 354 -50.63 50.90 27.06
N ASN A 355 -51.61 51.39 26.30
CA ASN A 355 -52.05 50.75 25.06
C ASN A 355 -50.90 50.56 24.06
N TYR A 356 -50.04 51.57 23.88
CA TYR A 356 -48.86 51.47 23.00
C TYR A 356 -47.87 50.37 23.44
N ILE A 357 -47.67 50.20 24.75
CA ILE A 357 -46.81 49.14 25.29
C ILE A 357 -47.46 47.76 25.10
N GLU A 358 -48.78 47.68 25.27
CA GLU A 358 -49.57 46.45 25.08
C GLU A 358 -49.56 45.99 23.62
N ASP A 359 -49.86 46.89 22.66
CA ASP A 359 -49.74 46.66 21.22
C ASP A 359 -48.32 46.20 20.83
N SER A 360 -47.30 46.84 21.41
CA SER A 360 -45.89 46.48 21.17
C SER A 360 -45.51 45.11 21.75
N SER A 361 -46.09 44.70 22.89
CA SER A 361 -45.86 43.37 23.48
C SER A 361 -46.49 42.28 22.63
N VAL A 362 -47.76 42.44 22.25
CA VAL A 362 -48.48 41.51 21.36
C VAL A 362 -47.74 41.35 20.03
N THR A 363 -47.20 42.44 19.48
CA THR A 363 -46.40 42.38 18.24
C THR A 363 -45.12 41.56 18.43
N MET A 364 -44.37 41.75 19.52
CA MET A 364 -43.18 40.95 19.83
C MET A 364 -43.49 39.47 20.07
N GLU A 365 -44.58 39.17 20.79
CA GLU A 365 -45.03 37.80 21.05
C GLU A 365 -45.41 37.07 19.76
N GLN A 366 -46.09 37.75 18.83
CA GLN A 366 -46.39 37.21 17.51
C GLN A 366 -45.13 36.96 16.67
N GLU A 367 -44.15 37.87 16.68
CA GLU A 367 -42.87 37.64 15.98
C GLU A 367 -42.09 36.44 16.56
N LEU A 368 -42.06 36.30 17.90
CA LEU A 368 -41.42 35.16 18.57
C LEU A 368 -42.11 33.83 18.20
N ALA A 369 -43.43 33.79 18.23
CA ALA A 369 -44.21 32.61 17.84
C ALA A 369 -44.05 32.25 16.36
N MET A 370 -44.07 33.24 15.45
CA MET A 370 -43.99 33.00 14.01
C MET A 370 -42.57 32.72 13.48
N LYS A 371 -41.52 33.22 14.14
CA LYS A 371 -40.13 33.12 13.65
C LYS A 371 -39.22 32.30 14.57
N ALA A 372 -39.15 32.63 15.85
CA ALA A 372 -38.19 31.99 16.76
C ALA A 372 -38.58 30.53 17.07
N GLN A 373 -39.87 30.28 17.31
CA GLN A 373 -40.38 28.97 17.70
C GLN A 373 -40.24 27.88 16.61
N PRO A 374 -40.63 28.10 15.33
CA PRO A 374 -40.40 27.10 14.28
C PRO A 374 -38.91 26.93 13.93
N ASN A 375 -38.10 27.99 13.97
CA ASN A 375 -36.66 27.89 13.75
C ASN A 375 -35.95 27.07 14.85
N LEU A 376 -36.39 27.20 16.10
CA LEU A 376 -35.91 26.37 17.21
C LEU A 376 -36.25 24.89 16.99
N GLU A 377 -37.48 24.58 16.56
CA GLU A 377 -37.89 23.18 16.33
C GLU A 377 -37.19 22.55 15.12
N ALA A 378 -36.97 23.33 14.05
CA ALA A 378 -36.13 22.91 12.93
C ALA A 378 -34.68 22.63 13.38
N SER A 379 -34.07 23.55 14.15
CA SER A 379 -32.70 23.38 14.65
C SER A 379 -32.56 22.21 15.63
N LYS A 380 -33.58 21.88 16.42
CA LYS A 380 -33.61 20.64 17.24
C LYS A 380 -33.65 19.40 16.37
N LYS A 381 -34.43 19.41 15.29
CA LYS A 381 -34.51 18.29 14.36
C LYS A 381 -33.17 18.05 13.66
N ASP A 382 -32.55 19.11 13.14
CA ASP A 382 -31.23 19.04 12.51
C ASP A 382 -30.15 18.54 13.48
N LEU A 383 -30.24 18.90 14.77
CA LEU A 383 -29.37 18.37 15.83
C LEU A 383 -29.58 16.87 16.07
N GLY A 384 -30.82 16.36 15.99
CA GLY A 384 -31.13 14.92 16.06
C GLY A 384 -30.65 14.15 14.82
N ASP A 385 -30.84 14.73 13.64
CA ASP A 385 -30.34 14.20 12.36
C ASP A 385 -28.80 14.26 12.27
N LEU A 386 -28.12 15.06 13.10
CA LEU A 386 -26.67 15.04 13.30
C LEU A 386 -26.24 14.01 14.36
N HIS A 387 -26.93 13.95 15.51
CA HIS A 387 -26.62 12.99 16.58
C HIS A 387 -26.69 11.54 16.08
N THR A 388 -27.71 11.21 15.28
CA THR A 388 -27.86 9.87 14.67
C THR A 388 -26.69 9.52 13.74
N LYS A 389 -26.27 10.46 12.88
CA LYS A 389 -25.09 10.30 12.03
C LYS A 389 -23.79 10.14 12.85
N CYS A 390 -23.65 10.83 13.99
CA CYS A 390 -22.53 10.63 14.90
C CYS A 390 -22.51 9.21 15.47
N THR A 391 -23.65 8.69 15.96
CA THR A 391 -23.71 7.31 16.48
C THR A 391 -23.45 6.25 15.40
N ASP A 392 -23.88 6.47 14.16
CA ASP A 392 -23.56 5.59 13.03
C ASP A 392 -22.06 5.61 12.68
N GLN A 393 -21.40 6.77 12.82
CA GLN A 393 -19.95 6.90 12.63
C GLN A 393 -19.16 6.27 13.77
N GLU A 394 -19.62 6.41 15.02
CA GLU A 394 -19.01 5.74 16.18
C GLU A 394 -19.07 4.21 16.05
N TYR A 395 -20.21 3.67 15.58
CA TYR A 395 -20.34 2.25 15.27
C TYR A 395 -19.36 1.80 14.18
N GLN A 396 -19.27 2.53 13.06
CA GLN A 396 -18.31 2.24 11.99
C GLN A 396 -16.85 2.30 12.48
N ILE A 397 -16.51 3.27 13.32
CA ILE A 397 -15.19 3.39 13.95
C ILE A 397 -14.91 2.19 14.87
N ALA A 398 -15.91 1.65 15.58
CA ALA A 398 -15.75 0.45 16.41
C ALA A 398 -15.48 -0.80 15.56
N VAL A 399 -16.20 -0.98 14.45
CA VAL A 399 -15.98 -2.08 13.48
C VAL A 399 -14.59 -1.99 12.87
N LEU A 400 -14.20 -0.84 12.33
CA LEU A 400 -12.88 -0.64 11.71
C LEU A 400 -11.72 -0.83 12.71
N LYS A 401 -11.89 -0.51 13.99
CA LYS A 401 -10.91 -0.82 15.06
C LYS A 401 -10.80 -2.33 15.31
N MET A 402 -11.90 -3.07 15.23
CA MET A 402 -11.89 -4.53 15.37
C MET A 402 -11.18 -5.18 14.18
N ASP A 403 -11.49 -4.75 12.95
CA ASP A 403 -10.86 -5.28 11.73
C ASP A 403 -9.38 -4.96 11.64
N LEU A 404 -8.96 -3.75 12.03
CA LEU A 404 -7.54 -3.39 12.15
C LEU A 404 -6.79 -4.34 13.10
N LYS A 405 -7.38 -4.64 14.27
CA LYS A 405 -6.81 -5.56 15.26
C LYS A 405 -6.75 -7.00 14.73
N ASN A 406 -7.78 -7.44 14.02
CA ASN A 406 -7.81 -8.76 13.39
C ASN A 406 -6.73 -8.89 12.30
N ALA A 407 -6.58 -7.89 11.44
CA ALA A 407 -5.54 -7.84 10.41
C ALA A 407 -4.12 -7.79 11.00
N GLN A 408 -3.93 -7.03 12.09
CA GLN A 408 -2.66 -6.97 12.82
C GLN A 408 -2.26 -8.34 13.40
N ASN A 409 -3.20 -9.01 14.08
CA ASN A 409 -3.00 -10.37 14.60
C ASN A 409 -2.69 -11.37 13.47
N GLY A 410 -3.40 -11.27 12.34
CA GLY A 410 -3.17 -12.09 11.15
C GLY A 410 -1.76 -11.92 10.59
N TRP A 411 -1.29 -10.68 10.43
CA TRP A 411 0.08 -10.39 9.99
C TRP A 411 1.14 -10.89 10.98
N GLN A 412 0.91 -10.78 12.29
CA GLN A 412 1.81 -11.33 13.32
C GLN A 412 1.90 -12.86 13.27
N ASN A 413 0.78 -13.55 13.02
CA ASN A 413 0.74 -15.00 12.83
C ASN A 413 1.46 -15.42 11.54
N GLU A 414 1.23 -14.74 10.42
CA GLU A 414 1.91 -15.05 9.16
C GLU A 414 3.42 -14.80 9.24
N LYS A 415 3.84 -13.74 9.95
CA LYS A 415 5.25 -13.47 10.25
C LYS A 415 5.92 -14.60 11.05
N LEU A 416 5.20 -15.25 11.97
CA LEU A 416 5.71 -16.43 12.68
C LEU A 416 5.89 -17.62 11.73
N LYS A 417 4.90 -17.92 10.88
CA LYS A 417 5.03 -19.00 9.87
C LYS A 417 6.20 -18.77 8.91
N VAL A 418 6.44 -17.53 8.47
CA VAL A 418 7.59 -17.20 7.60
C VAL A 418 8.91 -17.52 8.31
N LEU A 419 9.04 -17.18 9.60
CA LEU A 419 10.22 -17.55 10.41
C LEU A 419 10.35 -19.08 10.57
N GLU A 420 9.25 -19.80 10.78
CA GLU A 420 9.24 -21.26 10.84
C GLU A 420 9.72 -21.86 9.50
N CYS A 421 9.15 -21.41 8.37
CA CYS A 421 9.58 -21.80 7.03
C CYS A 421 11.07 -21.50 6.76
N ASP A 422 11.57 -20.33 7.15
CA ASP A 422 12.99 -19.99 7.05
C ASP A 422 13.86 -20.98 7.87
N THR A 423 13.43 -21.39 9.06
CA THR A 423 14.18 -22.40 9.83
C THR A 423 14.15 -23.79 9.20
N GLU A 424 13.05 -24.19 8.54
CA GLU A 424 13.00 -25.46 7.79
C GLU A 424 13.85 -25.40 6.51
N ILE A 425 13.83 -24.29 5.78
CA ILE A 425 14.73 -24.05 4.63
C ILE A 425 16.20 -24.12 5.10
N GLN A 426 16.54 -23.52 6.24
CA GLN A 426 17.89 -23.62 6.82
C GLN A 426 18.26 -25.02 7.33
N LYS A 427 17.29 -25.86 7.71
CA LYS A 427 17.53 -27.28 8.04
C LYS A 427 17.78 -28.09 6.76
N LEU A 428 16.93 -27.93 5.75
CA LEU A 428 17.03 -28.62 4.46
C LEU A 428 18.32 -28.24 3.72
N ALA A 429 18.70 -26.95 3.72
CA ALA A 429 19.96 -26.49 3.11
C ALA A 429 21.18 -27.13 3.78
N ARG A 430 21.20 -27.24 5.12
CA ARG A 430 22.27 -27.95 5.85
C ARG A 430 22.25 -29.46 5.59
N ALA A 431 21.08 -30.09 5.52
CA ALA A 431 20.98 -31.51 5.20
C ALA A 431 21.51 -31.82 3.78
N TYR A 432 21.20 -30.95 2.81
CA TYR A 432 21.73 -31.04 1.45
C TYR A 432 23.25 -30.80 1.42
N GLN A 433 23.75 -29.77 2.11
CA GLN A 433 25.18 -29.50 2.23
C GLN A 433 25.93 -30.72 2.78
N ASN A 434 25.47 -31.28 3.91
CA ASN A 434 26.03 -32.50 4.50
C ASN A 434 26.01 -33.69 3.54
N ASP A 435 24.88 -33.95 2.85
CA ASP A 435 24.75 -35.01 1.85
C ASP A 435 25.75 -34.85 0.69
N THR A 436 26.00 -33.62 0.23
CA THR A 436 27.03 -33.36 -0.78
C THR A 436 28.45 -33.57 -0.23
N GLU A 437 28.74 -33.14 1.01
CA GLU A 437 30.04 -33.33 1.66
C GLU A 437 30.34 -34.81 1.95
N GLU A 438 29.34 -35.60 2.37
CA GLU A 438 29.45 -37.05 2.50
C GLU A 438 29.73 -37.73 1.16
N LYS A 439 29.06 -37.31 0.08
CA LYS A 439 29.29 -37.82 -1.28
C LYS A 439 30.67 -37.47 -1.81
N PHE A 440 31.14 -36.22 -1.64
CA PHE A 440 32.50 -35.82 -2.00
C PHE A 440 33.56 -36.57 -1.16
N THR A 441 33.30 -36.77 0.14
CA THR A 441 34.19 -37.53 1.02
C THR A 441 34.27 -39.01 0.60
N PHE A 442 33.15 -39.61 0.19
CA PHE A 442 33.13 -40.96 -0.39
C PHE A 442 33.89 -41.02 -1.72
N LEU A 443 33.65 -40.07 -2.63
CA LEU A 443 34.39 -39.91 -3.91
C LEU A 443 35.90 -39.90 -3.67
N HIS A 444 36.36 -39.01 -2.80
CA HIS A 444 37.76 -38.84 -2.47
C HIS A 444 38.33 -40.10 -1.80
N SER A 445 37.59 -40.71 -0.88
CA SER A 445 38.00 -41.96 -0.21
C SER A 445 38.04 -43.17 -1.15
N LEU A 446 37.30 -43.15 -2.26
CA LEU A 446 37.38 -44.17 -3.33
C LEU A 446 38.59 -43.89 -4.23
N TYR A 447 38.75 -42.65 -4.69
CA TYR A 447 39.88 -42.18 -5.49
C TYR A 447 41.23 -42.47 -4.82
N GLN A 448 41.41 -42.07 -3.56
CA GLN A 448 42.65 -42.31 -2.80
C GLN A 448 42.98 -43.81 -2.68
N ARG A 449 41.97 -44.69 -2.55
CA ARG A 449 42.19 -46.16 -2.54
C ARG A 449 42.55 -46.71 -3.90
N LEU A 450 41.99 -46.17 -4.99
CA LEU A 450 42.35 -46.54 -6.35
C LEU A 450 43.79 -46.09 -6.67
N VAL A 451 44.14 -44.83 -6.38
CA VAL A 451 45.51 -44.31 -6.53
C VAL A 451 46.53 -45.13 -5.72
N ALA A 452 46.20 -45.46 -4.45
CA ALA A 452 47.08 -46.28 -3.61
C ALA A 452 47.21 -47.75 -4.07
N GLY A 453 46.23 -48.28 -4.81
CA GLY A 453 46.31 -49.61 -5.45
C GLY A 453 47.02 -49.60 -6.81
N CYS A 454 46.92 -48.49 -7.56
CA CYS A 454 47.42 -48.35 -8.92
C CYS A 454 48.83 -47.74 -8.95
N GLY A 455 49.85 -48.53 -8.62
CA GLY A 455 51.27 -48.14 -8.61
C GLY A 455 51.91 -47.79 -9.97
N LEU A 456 51.11 -47.46 -10.99
CA LEU A 456 51.54 -47.20 -12.38
C LEU A 456 51.15 -45.80 -12.90
N ALA A 457 50.10 -45.18 -12.36
CA ALA A 457 49.59 -43.90 -12.86
C ALA A 457 50.35 -42.68 -12.30
N LYS A 458 50.54 -41.64 -13.11
CA LYS A 458 51.08 -40.35 -12.63
C LYS A 458 49.96 -39.57 -11.94
N HIS A 459 50.24 -39.12 -10.71
CA HIS A 459 49.27 -38.49 -9.83
C HIS A 459 48.71 -37.16 -10.40
N PRO A 460 47.39 -37.05 -10.65
CA PRO A 460 46.74 -35.76 -10.83
C PRO A 460 46.87 -34.92 -9.55
N GLN A 461 47.10 -33.62 -9.70
CA GLN A 461 47.30 -32.67 -8.59
C GLN A 461 46.06 -31.80 -8.35
N SER A 462 44.87 -32.39 -8.42
CA SER A 462 43.59 -31.70 -8.18
C SER A 462 43.42 -31.35 -6.70
N LEU A 463 43.14 -30.07 -6.42
CA LEU A 463 42.84 -29.57 -5.08
C LEU A 463 41.47 -30.06 -4.59
N LEU A 464 41.33 -30.28 -3.27
CA LEU A 464 40.20 -31.00 -2.65
C LEU A 464 38.81 -30.52 -3.11
N ASP A 465 38.58 -29.21 -3.17
CA ASP A 465 37.25 -28.59 -3.37
C ASP A 465 36.60 -28.84 -4.74
N LYS A 466 37.25 -29.55 -5.67
CA LYS A 466 36.76 -29.68 -7.06
C LYS A 466 36.75 -31.11 -7.61
N PHE A 467 37.17 -32.11 -6.84
CA PHE A 467 37.25 -33.48 -7.35
C PHE A 467 35.88 -34.02 -7.77
N SER A 468 35.72 -34.31 -9.07
CA SER A 468 34.42 -34.62 -9.67
C SER A 468 34.28 -36.09 -10.10
N TRP A 469 33.03 -36.55 -10.30
CA TRP A 469 32.77 -37.91 -10.76
C TRP A 469 33.28 -38.15 -12.21
N MET A 470 33.38 -37.08 -13.02
CA MET A 470 34.03 -37.14 -14.33
C MET A 470 35.53 -37.34 -14.21
N GLU A 471 36.20 -36.67 -13.27
CA GLU A 471 37.65 -36.85 -13.02
C GLU A 471 37.99 -38.25 -12.52
N LEU A 472 37.12 -38.86 -11.70
CA LEU A 472 37.27 -40.26 -11.32
C LEU A 472 37.05 -41.20 -12.52
N TYR A 473 36.06 -40.90 -13.37
CA TYR A 473 35.77 -41.71 -14.55
C TYR A 473 36.94 -41.73 -15.54
N THR A 474 37.49 -40.55 -15.89
CA THR A 474 38.65 -40.47 -16.79
C THR A 474 39.89 -41.14 -16.18
N PHE A 475 40.11 -40.99 -14.86
CA PHE A 475 41.22 -41.68 -14.18
C PHE A 475 41.05 -43.21 -14.22
N LEU A 476 39.84 -43.73 -14.05
CA LEU A 476 39.56 -45.18 -14.18
C LEU A 476 39.76 -45.68 -15.61
N GLU A 477 39.31 -44.93 -16.61
CA GLU A 477 39.47 -45.22 -18.04
C GLU A 477 40.97 -45.29 -18.42
N GLU A 478 41.75 -44.26 -18.08
CA GLU A 478 43.21 -44.23 -18.30
C GLU A 478 43.95 -45.41 -17.61
N ASN A 479 43.56 -45.78 -16.39
CA ASN A 479 44.19 -46.90 -15.68
C ASN A 479 43.82 -48.26 -16.29
N VAL A 480 42.59 -48.43 -16.80
CA VAL A 480 42.17 -49.66 -17.47
C VAL A 480 42.90 -49.83 -18.79
N ASP A 481 43.05 -48.77 -19.61
CA ASP A 481 43.80 -48.81 -20.86
C ASP A 481 45.29 -49.13 -20.65
N LEU A 482 45.92 -48.54 -19.62
CA LEU A 482 47.29 -48.87 -19.23
C LEU A 482 47.45 -50.34 -18.83
N LEU A 483 46.54 -50.88 -18.01
CA LEU A 483 46.57 -52.29 -17.61
C LEU A 483 46.32 -53.25 -18.78
N ILE A 484 45.46 -52.88 -19.74
CA ILE A 484 45.25 -53.63 -20.99
C ILE A 484 46.53 -53.63 -21.84
N SER A 485 47.19 -52.48 -21.97
CA SER A 485 48.48 -52.35 -22.70
C SER A 485 49.57 -53.23 -22.09
N ASP A 486 49.77 -53.17 -20.76
CA ASP A 486 50.78 -53.98 -20.06
C ASP A 486 50.45 -55.48 -20.13
N LEU A 487 49.19 -55.87 -20.03
CA LEU A 487 48.75 -57.26 -20.19
C LEU A 487 49.02 -57.78 -21.60
N ASN A 488 48.74 -56.98 -22.64
CA ASN A 488 49.04 -57.34 -24.02
C ASN A 488 50.56 -57.51 -24.23
N GLN A 489 51.39 -56.58 -23.75
CA GLN A 489 52.85 -56.70 -23.84
C GLN A 489 53.39 -57.91 -23.04
N ALA A 490 52.78 -58.24 -21.90
CA ALA A 490 53.11 -59.46 -21.15
C ALA A 490 52.76 -60.73 -21.95
N ASN A 491 51.61 -60.75 -22.62
CA ASN A 491 51.18 -61.85 -23.47
C ASN A 491 52.06 -62.03 -24.72
N GLU A 492 52.54 -60.95 -25.33
CA GLU A 492 53.56 -60.98 -26.40
C GLU A 492 54.87 -61.60 -25.89
N LYS A 493 55.35 -61.17 -24.72
CA LYS A 493 56.56 -61.73 -24.08
C LYS A 493 56.39 -63.23 -23.81
N VAL A 494 55.27 -63.66 -23.23
CA VAL A 494 54.95 -65.08 -23.01
C VAL A 494 54.94 -65.84 -24.34
N SER A 495 54.29 -65.31 -25.37
CA SER A 495 54.25 -65.93 -26.71
C SER A 495 55.65 -66.10 -27.32
N SER A 496 56.54 -65.12 -27.13
CA SER A 496 57.94 -65.20 -27.59
C SER A 496 58.75 -66.26 -26.83
N LEU A 497 58.53 -66.39 -25.52
CA LEU A 497 59.18 -67.40 -24.67
C LEU A 497 58.65 -68.80 -24.97
N GLU A 498 57.36 -68.95 -25.24
CA GLU A 498 56.79 -70.21 -25.73
C GLU A 498 57.40 -70.65 -27.06
N GLY A 499 57.57 -69.72 -28.00
CA GLY A 499 58.23 -69.99 -29.28
C GLY A 499 59.66 -70.48 -29.08
N LEU A 500 60.45 -69.77 -28.27
CA LEU A 500 61.83 -70.13 -27.95
C LEU A 500 61.92 -71.49 -27.21
N CYS A 501 60.98 -71.79 -26.32
CA CYS A 501 60.87 -73.09 -25.66
C CYS A 501 60.48 -74.23 -26.63
N LYS A 502 59.60 -73.98 -27.60
CA LYS A 502 59.24 -74.95 -28.67
C LYS A 502 60.48 -75.28 -29.51
N THR A 503 61.18 -74.28 -30.04
CA THR A 503 62.43 -74.48 -30.80
C THR A 503 63.52 -75.18 -29.98
N LYS A 504 63.68 -74.85 -28.69
CA LYS A 504 64.62 -75.54 -27.81
C LYS A 504 64.22 -77.01 -27.59
N SER A 505 62.93 -77.32 -27.51
CA SER A 505 62.43 -78.70 -27.40
C SER A 505 62.68 -79.50 -28.67
N GLU A 506 62.51 -78.89 -29.84
CA GLU A 506 62.79 -79.49 -31.16
C GLU A 506 64.28 -79.85 -31.29
N VAL A 507 65.17 -78.88 -31.06
CA VAL A 507 66.64 -79.10 -31.07
C VAL A 507 67.05 -80.19 -30.08
N MET A 508 66.41 -80.28 -28.90
CA MET A 508 66.73 -81.32 -27.91
C MET A 508 66.27 -82.72 -28.36
N LYS A 509 65.16 -82.84 -29.10
CA LYS A 509 64.70 -84.11 -29.70
C LYS A 509 65.65 -84.58 -30.81
N ASP A 510 66.07 -83.67 -31.69
CA ASP A 510 67.02 -83.99 -32.77
C ASP A 510 68.37 -84.43 -32.21
N LEU A 511 68.85 -83.75 -31.17
CA LEU A 511 70.07 -84.13 -30.46
C LEU A 511 69.94 -85.49 -29.77
N GLN A 512 68.82 -85.76 -29.07
CA GLN A 512 68.55 -87.07 -28.47
C GLN A 512 68.56 -88.18 -29.53
N LYS A 513 67.87 -87.97 -30.66
CA LYS A 513 67.83 -88.93 -31.77
C LYS A 513 69.23 -89.20 -32.33
N SER A 514 70.06 -88.16 -32.50
CA SER A 514 71.45 -88.32 -32.94
C SER A 514 72.31 -89.12 -31.95
N TYR A 515 72.09 -88.97 -30.64
CA TYR A 515 72.73 -89.80 -29.62
C TYR A 515 72.25 -91.25 -29.66
N GLU A 516 70.94 -91.49 -29.80
CA GLU A 516 70.37 -92.84 -29.92
C GLU A 516 70.89 -93.59 -31.16
N GLU A 517 70.96 -92.92 -32.31
CA GLU A 517 71.55 -93.47 -33.55
C GLU A 517 73.05 -93.79 -33.37
N SER A 518 73.79 -92.93 -32.67
CA SER A 518 75.21 -93.15 -32.36
C SER A 518 75.44 -94.33 -31.41
N LEU A 519 74.62 -94.45 -30.35
CA LEU A 519 74.66 -95.57 -29.40
C LEU A 519 74.25 -96.90 -30.06
N LYS A 520 73.27 -96.87 -30.97
CA LYS A 520 72.87 -98.03 -31.75
C LYS A 520 74.03 -98.52 -32.62
N LYS A 521 74.69 -97.61 -33.36
CA LYS A 521 75.86 -97.95 -34.18
C LYS A 521 76.99 -98.56 -33.34
N LEU A 522 77.31 -97.97 -32.19
CA LEU A 522 78.32 -98.51 -31.26
C LEU A 522 77.93 -99.91 -30.74
N SER A 523 76.65 -100.16 -30.47
CA SER A 523 76.15 -101.49 -30.09
C SER A 523 76.32 -102.52 -31.21
N GLU A 524 76.15 -102.12 -32.47
CA GLU A 524 76.36 -102.98 -33.65
C GLU A 524 77.86 -103.26 -33.88
N GLU A 525 78.74 -102.26 -33.70
CA GLU A 525 80.19 -102.42 -33.73
C GLU A 525 80.70 -103.35 -32.61
N ILE A 526 80.20 -103.21 -31.37
CA ILE A 526 80.54 -104.10 -30.24
C ILE A 526 80.11 -105.54 -30.55
N LYS A 527 78.89 -105.78 -31.03
CA LYS A 527 78.41 -107.12 -31.40
C LYS A 527 79.26 -107.75 -32.50
N ALA A 528 79.67 -106.97 -33.50
CA ALA A 528 80.59 -107.45 -34.54
C ALA A 528 81.96 -107.84 -33.96
N GLN A 529 82.48 -107.06 -33.00
CA GLN A 529 83.72 -107.36 -32.30
C GLN A 529 83.59 -108.62 -31.42
N GLU A 530 82.50 -108.77 -30.65
CA GLU A 530 82.21 -109.96 -29.85
C GLU A 530 82.15 -111.22 -30.71
N LEU A 531 81.47 -111.17 -31.87
CA LEU A 531 81.41 -112.29 -32.82
C LEU A 531 82.79 -112.65 -33.39
N TYR A 532 83.66 -111.66 -33.60
CA TYR A 532 85.06 -111.88 -33.99
C TYR A 532 85.86 -112.58 -32.88
N TRP A 533 85.77 -112.11 -31.63
CA TRP A 533 86.38 -112.77 -30.47
C TRP A 533 85.85 -114.21 -30.27
N LEU A 534 84.53 -114.42 -30.40
CA LEU A 534 83.88 -115.74 -30.32
C LEU A 534 84.28 -116.69 -31.44
N LYS A 535 84.67 -116.18 -32.61
CA LYS A 535 85.28 -116.98 -33.67
C LYS A 535 86.72 -117.32 -33.31
N HIS A 536 87.56 -116.32 -33.03
CA HIS A 536 88.97 -116.53 -32.71
C HIS A 536 89.19 -117.46 -31.49
N ARG A 537 88.33 -117.36 -30.47
CA ARG A 537 88.34 -118.27 -29.32
C ARG A 537 88.06 -119.72 -29.74
N ARG A 538 87.05 -119.97 -30.58
CA ARG A 538 86.75 -121.32 -31.10
C ARG A 538 87.89 -121.87 -31.95
N ASP A 539 88.47 -121.05 -32.82
CA ASP A 539 89.61 -121.43 -33.65
C ASP A 539 90.82 -121.87 -32.77
N MET A 540 91.04 -121.17 -31.64
CA MET A 540 92.06 -121.49 -30.64
C MET A 540 91.71 -122.73 -29.78
N GLU A 541 90.45 -122.85 -29.32
CA GLU A 541 89.95 -124.02 -28.59
C GLU A 541 90.13 -125.29 -29.45
N GLU A 542 89.75 -125.26 -30.73
CA GLU A 542 89.92 -126.37 -31.66
C GLU A 542 91.40 -126.70 -31.92
N HIS A 543 92.26 -125.69 -32.02
CA HIS A 543 93.71 -125.88 -32.12
C HIS A 543 94.29 -126.59 -30.89
N TYR A 544 93.94 -126.17 -29.67
CA TYR A 544 94.38 -126.83 -28.44
C TYR A 544 93.78 -128.24 -28.28
N THR A 545 92.53 -128.47 -28.68
CA THR A 545 91.92 -129.82 -28.69
C THR A 545 92.69 -130.77 -29.63
N LYS A 546 93.04 -130.32 -30.84
CA LYS A 546 93.87 -131.09 -31.79
C LYS A 546 95.28 -131.37 -31.25
N LEU A 547 95.84 -130.45 -30.45
CA LEU A 547 97.13 -130.64 -29.79
C LEU A 547 97.07 -131.67 -28.65
N LEU A 548 96.04 -131.59 -27.79
CA LEU A 548 95.77 -132.54 -26.71
C LEU A 548 95.58 -133.98 -27.23
N GLN A 549 94.82 -134.14 -28.32
CA GLN A 549 94.66 -135.43 -28.99
C GLN A 549 96.00 -136.01 -29.50
N LYS A 550 96.87 -135.19 -30.09
CA LYS A 550 98.23 -135.59 -30.50
C LYS A 550 99.11 -136.00 -29.31
N VAL A 551 99.00 -135.32 -28.16
CA VAL A 551 99.73 -135.66 -26.94
C VAL A 551 99.23 -136.99 -26.35
N GLN A 552 97.91 -137.19 -26.24
CA GLN A 552 97.34 -138.47 -25.80
C GLN A 552 97.72 -139.64 -26.72
N ALA A 553 97.76 -139.42 -28.04
CA ALA A 553 98.20 -140.43 -29.00
C ALA A 553 99.69 -140.79 -28.85
N LYS A 554 100.56 -139.83 -28.49
CA LYS A 554 101.95 -140.12 -28.09
C LYS A 554 102.03 -140.87 -26.76
N ALA A 555 101.28 -140.44 -25.75
CA ALA A 555 101.29 -141.08 -24.42
C ALA A 555 100.92 -142.57 -24.50
N LYS A 556 99.84 -142.91 -25.22
CA LYS A 556 99.43 -144.32 -25.44
C LYS A 556 100.50 -145.14 -26.17
N LYS A 557 101.27 -144.54 -27.09
CA LYS A 557 102.40 -145.24 -27.74
C LYS A 557 103.55 -145.52 -26.77
N PHE A 558 103.91 -144.57 -25.89
CA PHE A 558 104.96 -144.79 -24.89
C PHE A 558 104.54 -145.83 -23.83
N GLN A 559 103.27 -145.82 -23.40
CA GLN A 559 102.75 -146.80 -22.44
C GLN A 559 102.86 -148.24 -22.95
N SER A 560 102.49 -148.49 -24.21
CA SER A 560 102.62 -149.81 -24.85
C SER A 560 104.08 -150.27 -25.07
N ILE A 561 105.06 -149.36 -24.99
CA ILE A 561 106.49 -149.69 -25.02
C ILE A 561 106.99 -150.05 -23.60
N ALA A 562 106.50 -149.37 -22.56
CA ALA A 562 106.85 -149.66 -21.18
C ALA A 562 106.39 -151.06 -20.73
N GLU A 563 105.15 -151.44 -21.05
CA GLU A 563 104.57 -152.75 -20.69
C GLU A 563 105.39 -153.92 -21.28
N LYS A 564 105.79 -153.82 -22.57
CA LYS A 564 106.67 -154.80 -23.24
C LYS A 564 108.08 -154.88 -22.64
N SER A 565 108.49 -153.92 -21.83
CA SER A 565 109.80 -153.89 -21.17
C SER A 565 109.79 -154.63 -19.83
N GLN A 566 108.69 -154.61 -19.09
CA GLN A 566 108.59 -155.31 -17.79
C GLN A 566 108.53 -156.84 -17.94
N GLU A 567 107.82 -157.34 -18.95
CA GLU A 567 107.66 -158.78 -19.22
C GLU A 567 109.02 -159.50 -19.41
N LYS A 568 110.04 -158.78 -19.89
CA LYS A 568 111.37 -159.32 -20.16
C LYS A 568 112.21 -159.57 -18.91
N ASN A 569 111.98 -158.83 -17.82
CA ASN A 569 112.82 -158.89 -16.61
C ASN A 569 112.41 -160.00 -15.62
N ARG A 570 111.35 -160.76 -15.88
CA ARG A 570 110.86 -161.83 -14.99
C ARG A 570 111.30 -163.26 -15.36
N LYS A 571 112.22 -163.42 -16.33
CA LYS A 571 112.70 -164.73 -16.80
C LYS A 571 114.22 -164.92 -16.72
N SER A 572 114.88 -164.30 -15.74
CA SER A 572 116.36 -164.33 -15.62
C SER A 572 116.89 -164.48 -14.19
N SER A 573 116.10 -165.02 -13.26
CA SER A 573 116.59 -165.47 -11.94
C SER A 573 115.70 -166.60 -11.43
N ASP A 574 116.08 -167.81 -11.81
CA ASP A 574 115.77 -169.08 -11.12
C ASP A 574 117.01 -169.95 -11.40
N ASN A 575 117.73 -170.32 -10.34
CA ASN A 575 119.19 -170.14 -10.21
C ASN A 575 119.66 -168.66 -10.35
N SER A 576 120.38 -168.09 -9.38
CA SER A 576 120.57 -168.53 -7.98
C SER A 576 119.36 -168.15 -7.13
#